data_AF-A0A9D8NR21-F1
#
_entry.id   AF-A0A9D8NR21-F1
#
_cell.length_a   1.000
_cell.length_b   1.000
_cell.length_c   1.000
_cell.angle_alpha   90.00
_cell.angle_beta   90.00
_cell.angle_gamma   90.00
#
_symmetry.space_group_name_H-M   'P 1'
#
loop_
_entity.id
_entity.type
_entity.pdbx_description
1 polymer ?
#
loop_
_entity_poly.entity_id
_entity_poly.type
_entity_poly.pdbx_seq_one_letter_code
_entity_poly.pdbx_strand_id
1 'polypeptide(L)'
;MNRRSVGLYFVKLMLFTFTLIAIGCAGSRINSANFSKITDGMTKADVESILGPGKVQSSSSASVPGFSGAGISVPGQSMAGENLVWQEGAKVITVVILNGKVIAKAANGL
;
A
#
# COMPACT_ATOMS: atom_id res chain seq x y z
N MET A 1 -38.15 39.49 18.99
CA MET A 1 -37.49 38.60 18.01
C MET A 1 -36.03 38.45 18.40
N ASN A 2 -35.67 37.27 18.94
CA ASN A 2 -34.46 37.06 19.75
C ASN A 2 -33.18 37.01 18.91
N ARG A 3 -32.46 38.15 18.84
CA ARG A 3 -31.15 38.28 18.17
C ARG A 3 -30.08 37.30 18.70
N ARG A 4 -30.28 36.74 19.90
CA ARG A 4 -29.39 35.77 20.55
C ARG A 4 -29.44 34.37 19.94
N SER A 5 -30.56 34.01 19.30
CA SER A 5 -30.75 32.66 18.75
C SER A 5 -30.09 32.52 17.37
N VAL A 6 -30.12 33.57 16.53
CA VAL A 6 -29.57 33.56 15.17
C VAL A 6 -28.06 33.33 15.15
N GLY A 7 -27.31 33.98 16.07
CA GLY A 7 -25.86 33.79 16.18
C GLY A 7 -25.45 32.37 16.61
N LEU A 8 -26.26 31.72 17.46
CA LEU A 8 -26.01 30.35 17.92
C LEU A 8 -26.25 29.31 16.80
N TYR A 9 -27.24 29.55 15.92
CA TYR A 9 -27.46 28.72 14.73
C TYR A 9 -26.37 28.90 13.68
N PHE A 10 -25.85 30.12 13.50
CA PHE A 10 -24.73 30.39 12.58
C PHE A 10 -23.42 29.71 13.02
N VAL A 11 -23.09 29.74 14.32
CA VAL A 11 -21.90 29.04 14.86
C VAL A 11 -22.04 27.51 14.74
N LYS A 12 -23.24 26.96 14.99
CA LYS A 12 -23.50 25.52 14.82
C LYS A 12 -23.43 25.07 13.34
N LEU A 13 -23.90 25.89 12.41
CA LEU A 13 -23.84 25.60 10.97
C LEU A 13 -22.38 25.62 10.45
N MET A 14 -21.55 26.50 11.00
CA MET A 14 -20.12 26.62 10.66
C MET A 14 -19.27 25.51 11.28
N LEU A 15 -19.62 25.02 12.47
CA LEU A 15 -18.94 23.89 13.12
C LEU A 15 -19.25 22.54 12.44
N PHE A 16 -20.45 22.40 11.85
CA PHE A 16 -20.87 21.19 11.14
C PHE A 16 -20.24 21.05 9.74
N THR A 17 -19.80 22.16 9.15
CA THR A 17 -19.13 22.17 7.83
C THR A 17 -17.63 21.85 7.94
N PHE A 18 -16.98 22.08 9.08
CA PHE A 18 -15.56 21.79 9.26
C PHE A 18 -15.26 20.30 9.51
N THR A 19 -16.21 19.52 10.03
CA THR A 19 -16.04 18.07 10.29
C THR A 19 -16.13 17.20 9.03
N LEU A 20 -16.66 17.71 7.91
CA LEU A 20 -16.79 16.96 6.65
C LEU A 20 -15.53 16.99 5.77
N ILE A 21 -14.57 17.88 6.04
CA ILE A 21 -13.34 18.02 5.24
C ILE A 21 -12.25 17.02 5.69
N ALA A 22 -12.36 16.45 6.89
CA ALA A 22 -11.33 15.57 7.47
C ALA A 22 -11.35 14.12 6.95
N ILE A 23 -12.38 13.70 6.20
CA ILE A 23 -12.50 12.31 5.70
C ILE A 23 -11.71 12.12 4.39
N GLY A 24 -11.26 13.21 3.74
CA GLY A 24 -10.60 13.17 2.43
C GLY A 24 -9.08 12.91 2.44
N CYS A 25 -8.44 12.75 3.59
CA CYS A 25 -6.98 12.55 3.69
C CYS A 25 -6.57 11.09 3.92
N ALA A 26 -7.35 10.13 3.41
CA ALA A 26 -6.88 8.76 3.23
C ALA A 26 -5.89 8.75 2.04
N GLY A 27 -4.70 9.30 2.27
CA GLY A 27 -3.63 9.33 1.27
C GLY A 27 -3.33 7.92 0.75
N SER A 28 -3.03 7.83 -0.54
CA SER A 28 -2.57 6.61 -1.22
C SER A 28 -1.63 5.81 -0.32
N ARG A 29 -1.95 4.54 -0.07
CA ARG A 29 -1.05 3.65 0.70
C ARG A 29 0.20 3.30 -0.09
N ILE A 30 0.17 3.48 -1.41
CA ILE A 30 1.29 3.29 -2.32
C ILE A 30 2.11 4.59 -2.42
N ASN A 31 2.98 4.78 -1.43
CA ASN A 31 3.85 5.95 -1.33
C ASN A 31 5.25 5.56 -0.80
N SER A 32 6.23 6.46 -0.96
CA SER A 32 7.63 6.23 -0.56
C SER A 32 7.80 6.00 0.95
N ALA A 33 6.94 6.59 1.79
CA ALA A 33 7.01 6.40 3.24
C ALA A 33 6.60 4.97 3.64
N ASN A 34 5.55 4.42 3.03
CA ASN A 34 5.11 3.05 3.25
C ASN A 34 6.06 2.03 2.61
N PHE A 35 6.58 2.31 1.42
CA PHE A 35 7.60 1.46 0.80
C PHE A 35 8.88 1.35 1.65
N SER A 36 9.29 2.44 2.30
CA SER A 36 10.45 2.46 3.20
C SER A 36 10.25 1.59 4.44
N LYS A 37 9.00 1.41 4.90
CA LYS A 37 8.68 0.55 6.05
C LYS A 37 8.82 -0.93 5.73
N ILE A 38 8.69 -1.33 4.47
CA ILE A 38 8.82 -2.73 4.07
C ILE A 38 10.28 -3.13 4.17
N THR A 39 10.59 -4.13 4.97
CA THR A 39 11.95 -4.67 5.11
C THR A 39 11.97 -6.15 4.77
N ASP A 40 13.17 -6.64 4.46
CA ASP A 40 13.39 -8.07 4.28
C ASP A 40 13.00 -8.83 5.57
N GLY A 41 12.48 -10.04 5.41
CA GLY A 41 12.03 -10.87 6.52
C GLY A 41 10.60 -10.63 7.00
N MET A 42 9.94 -9.54 6.58
CA MET A 42 8.51 -9.28 6.86
C MET A 42 7.62 -10.37 6.26
N THR A 43 6.46 -10.62 6.88
CA THR A 43 5.48 -11.54 6.31
C THR A 43 4.58 -10.83 5.31
N LYS A 44 3.86 -11.61 4.48
CA LYS A 44 2.80 -11.09 3.60
C LYS A 44 1.81 -10.20 4.36
N ALA A 45 1.36 -10.67 5.53
CA ALA A 45 0.40 -9.96 6.36
C ALA A 45 0.93 -8.60 6.84
N ASP A 46 2.22 -8.53 7.19
CA ASP A 46 2.85 -7.27 7.61
C ASP A 46 2.89 -6.26 6.45
N VAL A 47 3.23 -6.74 5.24
CA VAL A 47 3.24 -5.90 4.04
C VAL A 47 1.82 -5.43 3.70
N GLU A 48 0.83 -6.32 3.78
CA GLU A 48 -0.58 -5.97 3.52
C GLU A 48 -1.17 -5.03 4.57
N SER A 49 -0.68 -5.07 5.81
CA SER A 49 -1.02 -4.09 6.84
C SER A 49 -0.55 -2.67 6.46
N ILE A 50 0.61 -2.57 5.79
CA ILE A 50 1.20 -1.30 5.37
C ILE A 50 0.58 -0.79 4.05
N LEU A 51 0.50 -1.63 3.03
CA LEU A 51 0.11 -1.25 1.67
C LEU A 51 -1.37 -1.52 1.34
N GLY A 52 -2.08 -2.29 2.17
CA GLY A 52 -3.37 -2.87 1.83
C GLY A 52 -3.25 -4.21 1.09
N PRO A 53 -4.35 -4.80 0.62
CA PRO A 53 -4.32 -6.09 -0.06
C PRO A 53 -3.53 -6.01 -1.38
N GLY A 54 -2.57 -6.90 -1.56
CA GLY A 54 -1.78 -7.02 -2.78
C GLY A 54 -2.40 -8.01 -3.77
N LYS A 55 -2.10 -7.87 -5.06
CA LYS A 55 -2.45 -8.87 -6.07
C LYS A 55 -1.30 -9.86 -6.24
N VAL A 56 -1.59 -11.15 -6.08
CA VAL A 56 -0.65 -12.22 -6.39
C VAL A 56 -0.46 -12.29 -7.90
N GLN A 57 0.79 -12.16 -8.35
CA GLN A 57 1.18 -12.39 -9.73
C GLN A 57 1.91 -13.73 -9.76
N SER A 58 1.26 -14.75 -10.34
CA SER A 58 1.61 -16.17 -10.20
C SER A 58 3.09 -16.52 -10.35
N SER A 59 3.48 -17.54 -9.58
CA SER A 59 4.80 -18.11 -9.26
C SER A 59 5.55 -18.81 -10.41
N SER A 60 5.29 -18.45 -11.67
CA SER A 60 5.89 -19.15 -12.81
C SER A 60 6.83 -18.23 -13.55
N SER A 61 8.09 -18.19 -13.12
CA SER A 61 9.23 -17.62 -13.86
C SER A 61 8.95 -16.25 -14.51
N ALA A 62 8.11 -15.43 -13.87
CA ALA A 62 7.65 -14.19 -14.46
C ALA A 62 8.72 -13.13 -14.18
N SER A 63 9.38 -12.68 -15.23
CA SER A 63 10.25 -11.51 -15.21
C SER A 63 9.49 -10.33 -14.60
N VAL A 64 9.91 -9.91 -13.41
CA VAL A 64 9.34 -8.76 -12.69
C VAL A 64 9.97 -7.47 -13.24
N PRO A 65 9.18 -6.50 -13.71
CA PRO A 65 9.71 -5.19 -14.11
C PRO A 65 10.46 -4.52 -12.94
N GLY A 66 11.74 -4.21 -13.14
CA GLY A 66 12.62 -3.63 -12.11
C GLY A 66 13.47 -4.66 -11.36
N PHE A 67 13.34 -5.96 -11.65
CA PHE A 67 14.22 -7.01 -11.14
C PHE A 67 15.03 -7.61 -12.29
N SER A 68 16.16 -6.96 -12.62
CA SER A 68 17.10 -7.42 -13.65
C SER A 68 18.02 -8.50 -13.07
N GLY A 69 17.49 -9.69 -12.81
CA GLY A 69 18.30 -10.78 -12.29
C GLY A 69 17.45 -11.97 -11.91
N ALA A 70 17.47 -12.99 -12.78
CA ALA A 70 16.88 -14.30 -12.57
C ALA A 70 15.37 -14.29 -12.28
N GLY A 71 14.59 -14.91 -13.18
CA GLY A 71 13.44 -15.64 -12.67
C GLY A 71 13.93 -16.51 -11.51
N ILE A 72 13.22 -16.51 -10.38
CA ILE A 72 13.60 -17.26 -9.19
C ILE A 72 13.48 -18.75 -9.52
N SER A 73 14.48 -19.31 -10.20
CA SER A 73 14.70 -20.73 -10.34
C SER A 73 15.84 -21.07 -9.40
N VAL A 74 15.52 -21.25 -8.11
CA VAL A 74 16.44 -21.90 -7.16
C VAL A 74 16.40 -23.40 -7.50
N PRO A 75 17.50 -24.01 -8.00
CA PRO A 75 17.49 -25.42 -8.35
C PRO A 75 17.21 -26.27 -7.11
N GLY A 76 16.22 -27.18 -7.19
CA GLY A 76 15.92 -28.14 -6.13
C GLY A 76 15.00 -27.65 -5.01
N GLN A 77 14.34 -26.50 -5.17
CA GLN A 77 13.53 -25.89 -4.13
C GLN A 77 12.15 -25.49 -4.66
N SER A 78 11.16 -26.37 -4.49
CA SER A 78 9.72 -26.06 -4.58
C SER A 78 9.33 -25.14 -3.41
N MET A 79 9.85 -23.93 -3.40
CA MET A 79 9.50 -22.95 -2.36
C MET A 79 8.22 -22.26 -2.81
N ALA A 80 7.32 -22.01 -1.85
CA ALA A 80 6.19 -21.11 -2.03
C ALA A 80 6.72 -19.68 -2.21
N GLY A 81 7.25 -19.41 -3.41
CA GLY A 81 7.70 -18.12 -3.87
C GLY A 81 6.53 -17.43 -4.57
N GLU A 82 6.04 -16.32 -4.03
CA GLU A 82 4.97 -15.54 -4.64
C GLU A 82 5.38 -14.07 -4.81
N ASN A 83 5.02 -13.50 -5.95
CA ASN A 83 5.22 -12.09 -6.24
C ASN A 83 3.91 -11.37 -5.98
N LEU A 84 3.96 -10.33 -5.16
CA LEU A 84 2.80 -9.50 -4.83
C LEU A 84 3.01 -8.11 -5.43
N VAL A 85 1.97 -7.60 -6.08
CA VAL A 85 1.98 -6.30 -6.73
C VAL A 85 0.87 -5.42 -6.14
N TRP A 86 1.26 -4.20 -5.77
CA TRP A 86 0.36 -3.12 -5.40
C TRP A 86 0.47 -2.04 -6.46
N GLN A 87 -0.65 -1.65 -7.05
CA GLN A 87 -0.68 -0.62 -8.09
C GLN A 87 -1.76 0.40 -7.80
N GLU A 88 -1.39 1.67 -7.90
CA GLU A 88 -2.29 2.82 -7.77
C GLU A 88 -1.92 3.87 -8.81
N GLY A 89 -2.72 3.98 -9.87
CA GLY A 89 -2.39 4.81 -11.04
C GLY A 89 -1.08 4.38 -11.69
N ALA A 90 -0.12 5.31 -11.74
CA ALA A 90 1.23 5.09 -12.28
C ALA A 90 2.22 4.50 -11.25
N LYS A 91 1.83 4.41 -9.98
CA LYS A 91 2.68 3.91 -8.89
C LYS A 91 2.55 2.40 -8.80
N VAL A 92 3.67 1.70 -8.76
CA VAL A 92 3.72 0.24 -8.63
C VAL A 92 4.73 -0.13 -7.57
N ILE A 93 4.33 -0.96 -6.61
CA ILE A 93 5.24 -1.64 -5.68
C ILE A 93 5.14 -3.14 -5.94
N THR A 94 6.28 -3.80 -6.06
CA THR A 94 6.37 -5.25 -6.17
C THR A 94 7.18 -5.79 -5.02
N VAL A 95 6.68 -6.83 -4.36
CA VAL A 95 7.36 -7.52 -3.26
C VAL A 95 7.43 -9.00 -3.59
N VAL A 96 8.60 -9.57 -3.41
CA VAL A 96 8.87 -10.99 -3.59
C VAL A 96 8.89 -11.64 -2.23
N ILE A 97 8.03 -12.65 -2.04
CA ILE A 97 7.96 -13.45 -0.82
C ILE A 97 8.46 -14.85 -1.11
N LEU A 98 9.42 -15.31 -0.32
CA LEU A 98 9.95 -16.67 -0.36
C LEU A 98 9.89 -17.26 1.04
N ASN A 99 9.34 -18.46 1.19
CA ASN A 99 9.11 -19.10 2.50
C ASN A 99 8.29 -18.23 3.47
N GLY A 100 7.32 -17.48 2.94
CA GLY A 100 6.48 -16.59 3.72
C GLY A 100 7.16 -15.30 4.21
N LYS A 101 8.39 -15.02 3.76
CA LYS A 101 9.14 -13.81 4.11
C LYS A 101 9.53 -12.98 2.89
N VAL A 102 9.53 -11.66 3.03
CA VAL A 102 10.04 -10.73 2.02
C VAL A 102 11.52 -10.98 1.80
N ILE A 103 11.92 -11.21 0.56
CA ILE A 103 13.33 -11.35 0.15
C ILE A 103 13.77 -10.25 -0.82
N ALA A 104 12.82 -9.54 -1.41
CA ALA A 104 13.09 -8.43 -2.30
C ALA A 104 11.87 -7.51 -2.42
N LYS A 105 12.14 -6.24 -2.72
CA LYS A 105 11.12 -5.24 -3.06
C LYS A 105 11.61 -4.34 -4.19
N ALA A 106 10.68 -3.91 -5.03
CA ALA A 106 10.91 -2.94 -6.10
C ALA A 106 9.75 -1.94 -6.13
N ALA A 107 10.02 -0.72 -6.59
CA ALA A 107 8.99 0.28 -6.77
C ALA A 107 9.25 1.12 -8.02
N ASN A 108 8.16 1.52 -8.69
CA ASN A 108 8.17 2.38 -9.86
C ASN A 108 7.19 3.54 -9.63
N GLY A 109 7.64 4.76 -9.92
CA GLY A 109 6.80 5.96 -9.90
C GLY A 109 6.38 6.49 -8.52
N LEU A 110 7.01 6.04 -7.43
CA LEU A 110 6.70 6.50 -6.06
C LEU A 110 7.08 7.96 -5.80
#